data_AF-A0A3D4JWF5-F1
#
_entry.id   AF-A0A3D4JWF5-F1
#
_cell.length_a   1.000
_cell.length_b   1.000
_cell.length_c   1.000
_cell.angle_alpha   90.00
_cell.angle_beta   90.00
_cell.angle_gamma   90.00
#
_symmetry.space_group_name_H-M   'P 1'
#
loop_
_entity.id
_entity.type
_entity.pdbx_description
1 polymer ?
#
loop_
_entity_poly.entity_id
_entity_poly.type
_entity_poly.pdbx_seq_one_letter_code
_entity_poly.pdbx_strand_id
1 'polypeptide(L)' 'MVKLYHYYSPEELEKALEEFVNRYNNERYHESLQNLTPADVYFGRADEVLKIRQQIKSETLKRRKREYYKTKLVQI' A
#
# COMPACT_ATOMS: atom_id res chain seq x y z
N MET A 1 -3.84 -12.75 -10.77
CA MET A 1 -4.89 -13.35 -11.63
C MET A 1 -5.58 -12.23 -12.39
N VAL A 2 -5.41 -12.18 -13.72
CA VAL A 2 -6.17 -11.22 -14.56
C VAL A 2 -7.56 -11.83 -14.76
N LYS A 3 -8.62 -11.10 -14.36
CA LYS A 3 -10.00 -11.51 -14.60
C LYS A 3 -10.44 -10.90 -15.92
N LEU A 4 -10.89 -11.72 -16.86
CA LEU A 4 -11.49 -11.26 -18.09
C LEU A 4 -13.00 -11.09 -17.86
N TYR A 5 -13.49 -9.87 -18.05
CA TYR A 5 -14.91 -9.54 -17.98
C TYR A 5 -15.46 -9.36 -19.40
N HIS A 6 -16.67 -9.85 -19.64
CA HIS A 6 -17.38 -9.61 -20.89
C HIS A 6 -18.32 -8.42 -20.70
N TYR A 7 -18.24 -7.46 -21.62
CA TYR A 7 -19.09 -6.27 -21.65
C TYR A 7 -20.03 -6.37 -22.84
N TYR A 8 -21.30 -6.05 -22.64
CA TYR A 8 -22.34 -6.22 -23.65
C TYR A 8 -22.71 -4.91 -24.36
N SER A 9 -22.18 -3.78 -23.90
CA SER A 9 -22.25 -2.49 -24.60
C SER A 9 -20.98 -1.64 -24.38
N PRO A 10 -20.68 -0.66 -25.26
CA PRO A 10 -19.57 0.28 -25.07
C PRO A 10 -19.65 1.07 -23.76
N GLU A 11 -20.84 1.53 -23.36
CA GLU A 11 -21.03 2.34 -22.16
C GLU A 11 -20.74 1.56 -20.87
N GLU A 12 -21.00 0.25 -20.87
CA GLU A 12 -20.66 -0.64 -19.76
C GLU A 12 -19.13 -0.76 -19.61
N LEU A 13 -18.43 -0.92 -20.74
CA LEU A 13 -16.97 -0.98 -20.78
C LEU A 13 -16.35 0.35 -20.33
N GLU A 14 -16.87 1.49 -20.81
CA GLU A 14 -16.38 2.83 -20.43
C GLU A 14 -16.45 3.03 -18.91
N LYS A 15 -17.60 2.74 -18.29
CA LYS A 15 -17.75 2.83 -16.83
C LYS A 15 -16.79 1.90 -16.09
N ALA A 16 -16.66 0.66 -16.56
CA ALA A 16 -15.75 -0.30 -15.94
C ALA A 16 -14.28 0.11 -16.06
N LEU A 17 -13.89 0.76 -17.17
CA LEU A 17 -12.55 1.31 -17.37
C LEU A 17 -12.29 2.50 -16.45
N GLU A 18 -13.24 3.42 -16.29
CA GLU A 18 -13.12 4.54 -15.35
C GLU A 18 -12.88 4.04 -13.91
N GLU A 19 -13.68 3.07 -13.47
CA GLU A 19 -13.51 2.45 -12.15
C GLU A 19 -12.15 1.74 -12.03
N PHE A 20 -11.74 1.01 -13.06
CA PHE A 20 -10.47 0.31 -13.08
C PHE A 20 -9.29 1.28 -12.97
N VAL A 21 -9.29 2.33 -13.79
CA VAL A 21 -8.21 3.34 -13.83
C VAL A 21 -8.14 4.08 -12.50
N ASN A 22 -9.28 4.49 -11.94
CA ASN A 22 -9.30 5.16 -10.65
C ASN A 22 -8.69 4.27 -9.56
N ARG A 23 -9.13 3.01 -9.46
CA ARG A 23 -8.60 2.07 -8.47
C ARG A 23 -7.11 1.78 -8.68
N TYR A 24 -6.68 1.59 -9.93
CA TYR A 24 -5.28 1.33 -10.24
C TYR A 24 -4.38 2.50 -9.80
N ASN A 25 -4.78 3.73 -10.11
CA ASN A 25 -3.97 4.90 -9.85
C ASN A 25 -3.98 5.33 -8.37
N ASN A 26 -5.12 5.20 -7.68
CA ASN A 26 -5.30 5.81 -6.37
C ASN A 26 -5.32 4.83 -5.19
N GLU A 27 -5.62 3.55 -5.44
CA GLU A 27 -5.84 2.58 -4.35
C GLU A 27 -4.90 1.38 -4.40
N ARG A 28 -4.45 1.00 -5.60
CA ARG A 28 -3.58 -0.15 -5.78
C ARG A 28 -2.13 0.21 -5.46
N TYR A 29 -1.54 -0.53 -4.53
CA TYR A 29 -0.10 -0.47 -4.27
C TYR A 29 0.68 -1.35 -5.25
N HIS A 30 1.83 -0.86 -5.71
CA HIS A 30 2.69 -1.56 -6.66
C HIS A 30 4.06 -1.84 -6.04
N GLU A 31 4.47 -3.10 -6.05
CA GLU A 31 5.77 -3.53 -5.50
C GLU A 31 6.95 -2.84 -6.20
N SER A 32 6.87 -2.66 -7.52
CA SER A 32 7.87 -1.92 -8.30
C SER A 32 7.98 -0.44 -7.90
N LEU A 33 6.93 0.12 -7.28
CA LEU A 33 6.89 1.48 -6.74
C LEU A 33 7.09 1.48 -5.22
N GLN A 34 7.80 0.49 -4.66
CA GLN A 34 8.02 0.36 -3.22
C GLN A 34 6.71 0.30 -2.41
N ASN A 35 5.68 -0.33 -2.98
CA ASN A 35 4.32 -0.37 -2.44
C ASN A 35 3.70 1.01 -2.25
N LEU A 36 3.97 1.94 -3.17
CA LEU A 36 3.22 3.19 -3.34
C LEU A 36 2.14 3.03 -4.42
N THR A 37 1.18 3.95 -4.42
CA THR A 37 0.22 4.07 -5.53
C THR A 37 0.85 4.86 -6.67
N PRO A 38 0.40 4.67 -7.93
CA PRO A 38 0.85 5.50 -9.04
C PRO A 38 0.61 7.00 -8.79
N ALA A 39 -0.52 7.35 -8.16
CA ALA A 39 -0.83 8.72 -7.78
C ALA A 39 0.20 9.31 -6.80
N ASP A 40 0.65 8.56 -5.79
CA ASP A 40 1.68 9.04 -4.85
C ASP A 40 3.00 9.38 -5.54
N VAL A 41 3.38 8.60 -6.55
CA VAL A 41 4.57 8.86 -7.35
C VAL A 41 4.34 10.06 -8.27
N TYR A 42 3.24 10.09 -9.00
CA TYR A 42 2.92 11.16 -9.95
C TYR A 42 2.81 12.54 -9.28
N PHE A 43 2.16 12.61 -8.12
CA PHE A 43 2.02 13.85 -7.34
C PHE A 43 3.23 14.16 -6.44
N GLY A 44 4.33 13.38 -6.53
CA GLY A 44 5.57 13.66 -5.79
C GLY A 44 5.49 13.43 -4.28
N ARG A 45 4.50 12.67 -3.79
CA ARG A 45 4.29 12.37 -2.35
C ARG A 45 5.10 11.16 -1.88
N ALA A 46 5.80 10.48 -2.79
CA ALA A 46 6.52 9.23 -2.53
C ALA A 46 7.45 9.31 -1.32
N ASP A 47 8.34 10.31 -1.28
CA ASP A 47 9.37 10.43 -0.25
C ASP A 47 8.76 10.66 1.14
N GLU A 48 7.71 11.47 1.23
CA GLU A 48 6.99 11.73 2.49
C GLU A 48 6.37 10.45 3.05
N VAL A 49 5.65 9.70 2.20
CA VAL A 49 5.00 8.44 2.60
C VAL A 49 6.04 7.42 3.06
N LEU A 50 7.15 7.29 2.33
CA LEU A 50 8.21 6.35 2.69
C LEU A 50 8.91 6.73 3.99
N LYS A 51 9.16 8.02 4.22
CA LYS A 51 9.74 8.54 5.47
C LYS A 51 8.86 8.20 6.67
N ILE A 52 7.56 8.45 6.57
CA ILE A 52 6.59 8.13 7.64
C ILE A 52 6.58 6.62 7.92
N ARG A 53 6.55 5.78 6.86
CA ARG A 53 6.59 4.31 7.00
C ARG A 53 7.86 3.84 7.70
N GLN A 54 9.02 4.43 7.37
CA GLN A 54 10.29 4.09 8.00
C GLN A 54 10.28 4.42 9.50
N GLN A 55 9.74 5.58 9.88
CA GLN A 55 9.60 5.99 11.28
C GLN A 55 8.72 5.00 12.06
N ILE A 56 7.52 4.70 11.56
CA ILE A 56 6.58 3.74 12.19
C ILE A 56 7.23 2.36 12.34
N LYS A 57 7.95 1.88 11.31
CA LYS A 57 8.65 0.59 11.35
C LYS A 57 9.72 0.58 12.45
N SER A 58 10.53 1.63 12.54
CA SER A 58 11.58 1.77 13.56
C SER A 58 10.99 1.76 14.97
N GLU A 59 9.94 2.55 15.22
CA GLU A 59 9.25 2.62 16.50
C GLU A 59 8.63 1.28 16.90
N THR A 60 7.99 0.61 15.95
CA THR A 60 7.37 -0.71 16.14
C THR A 60 8.42 -1.74 16.52
N LEU A 61 9.57 -1.78 15.83
CA LEU A 61 10.66 -2.70 16.16
C LEU A 61 11.26 -2.42 17.54
N LYS A 62 11.49 -1.14 17.89
CA LYS A 62 11.96 -0.76 19.23
C LYS A 62 10.99 -1.20 20.32
N ARG A 63 9.68 -1.00 20.12
CA ARG A 63 8.64 -1.45 21.05
C ARG A 63 8.68 -2.98 21.21
N ARG A 64 8.67 -3.72 20.10
CA ARG A 64 8.74 -5.20 20.12
C ARG A 64 9.98 -5.70 20.86
N LYS A 65 11.15 -5.08 20.65
CA LYS A 65 12.38 -5.42 21.35
C LYS A 65 12.25 -5.21 22.87
N ARG A 66 11.69 -4.08 23.31
CA ARG A 66 11.45 -3.83 24.75
C ARG A 66 10.52 -4.85 25.37
N GLU A 67 9.40 -5.15 24.71
CA GLU A 67 8.44 -6.14 25.21
C GLU A 67 9.07 -7.53 25.31
N TYR A 68 9.86 -7.95 24.31
CA TYR A 68 10.59 -9.21 24.37
C TYR A 68 11.49 -9.32 25.62
N TYR A 69 12.28 -8.28 25.94
CA TYR A 69 13.13 -8.31 27.12
C TYR A 69 12.34 -8.26 28.43
N LYS A 70 11.23 -7.51 28.50
CA LYS A 70 10.34 -7.55 29.67
C LYS A 70 9.82 -8.97 29.91
N THR A 71 9.31 -9.63 28.88
CA THR A 71 8.82 -11.01 28.99
C THR A 71 9.92 -11.97 29.43
N LYS A 72 11.13 -11.85 28.86
CA LYS A 72 12.29 -12.66 29.25
C LYS A 72 12.74 -12.43 30.69
N LEU A 73 12.68 -11.20 31.19
CA LEU A 73 13.06 -10.85 32.57
C LEU A 73 12.01 -11.28 33.60
N VAL A 74 10.74 -11.38 33.21
CA VAL A 74 9.64 -11.86 34.07
C VAL A 74 9.59 -13.40 34.16
N GLN A 75 10.25 -14.10 33.23
CA GLN A 75 10.34 -15.57 33.18
C GLN A 75 11.59 -16.14 33.88
N ILE A 76 12.41 -15.28 34.51
CA ILE A 76 13.57 -15.65 35.34
C ILE A 76 13.20 -15.37 36.80
#